data_AF-A0A366HT37-F1
#
_entry.id   AF-A0A366HT37-F1
#
_cell.length_a   1.000
_cell.length_b   1.000
_cell.length_c   1.000
_cell.angle_alpha   90.00
_cell.angle_beta   90.00
_cell.angle_gamma   90.00
#
_symmetry.space_group_name_H-M   'P 1'
#
loop_
_entity.id
_entity.type
_entity.pdbx_description
1 polymer ?
#
loop_
_entity_poly.entity_id
_entity_poly.type
_entity_poly.pdbx_seq_one_letter_code
_entity_poly.pdbx_strand_id
1 'polypeptide(L)' 'MDRPLSQRTLFSTGKVEELVSQINASEAEVLLVHNALTDGQKRALSELTECTVLSFTDDFAAF' A
#
# COMPACT_ATOMS: atom_id res chain seq x y z
N MET A 1 10.37 -13.69 14.64
CA MET A 1 10.94 -13.60 13.28
C MET A 1 10.11 -12.62 12.51
N ASP A 2 10.73 -11.60 11.92
CA ASP A 2 10.03 -10.69 10.99
C ASP A 2 9.50 -11.48 9.81
N ARG A 3 8.21 -11.30 9.49
CA ARG A 3 7.61 -11.91 8.30
C ARG A 3 8.21 -11.24 7.04
N PRO A 4 8.43 -12.00 5.95
CA PRO A 4 8.88 -11.42 4.68
C PRO A 4 7.99 -10.24 4.26
N LEU A 5 8.59 -9.19 3.68
CA LEU A 5 7.88 -7.97 3.27
C LEU A 5 6.69 -8.26 2.34
N SER A 6 6.81 -9.31 1.52
CA SER A 6 5.74 -9.80 0.64
C SER A 6 4.54 -10.37 1.38
N GLN A 7 4.74 -11.01 2.53
CA GLN A 7 3.64 -11.42 3.39
C GLN A 7 3.03 -10.24 4.13
N ARG A 8 3.79 -9.15 4.32
CA ARG A 8 3.34 -7.93 4.99
C ARG A 8 2.57 -6.98 4.07
N THR A 9 2.86 -6.94 2.77
CA THR A 9 2.35 -5.89 1.86
C THR A 9 1.66 -6.41 0.61
N LEU A 10 1.59 -7.73 0.38
CA LEU A 10 1.22 -8.38 -0.89
C LEU A 10 2.26 -8.23 -2.02
N PHE A 11 3.15 -7.24 -1.93
CA PHE A 11 4.13 -6.92 -2.98
C PHE A 11 5.54 -7.42 -2.65
N SER A 12 6.33 -7.71 -3.68
CA SER A 12 7.77 -7.93 -3.49
C SER A 12 8.46 -6.63 -3.05
N THR A 13 9.63 -6.75 -2.41
CA THR A 13 10.42 -5.59 -1.96
C THR A 13 10.67 -4.59 -3.09
N GLY A 14 11.12 -5.07 -4.27
CA GLY A 14 11.38 -4.18 -5.41
C GLY A 14 10.13 -3.45 -5.92
N LYS A 15 8.94 -4.05 -5.80
CA LYS A 15 7.70 -3.37 -6.19
C LYS A 15 7.29 -2.31 -5.16
N VAL A 16 7.53 -2.55 -3.87
CA VAL A 16 7.33 -1.53 -2.83
C VAL A 16 8.26 -0.34 -3.06
N GLU A 17 9.54 -0.58 -3.38
CA GLU A 17 10.50 0.48 -3.71
C GLU A 17 10.05 1.30 -4.93
N GLU A 18 9.54 0.63 -5.97
CA GLU A 18 8.98 1.30 -7.16
C GLU A 18 7.76 2.17 -6.80
N LEU A 19 6.84 1.66 -5.97
CA LEU A 19 5.66 2.41 -5.53
C LEU A 19 6.05 3.66 -4.73
N VAL A 20 6.97 3.54 -3.78
CA VAL A 20 7.47 4.69 -2.99
C VAL A 20 8.11 5.73 -3.91
N SER A 21 8.91 5.30 -4.90
CA SER A 21 9.51 6.21 -5.85
C SER A 21 8.46 6.94 -6.71
N GLN A 22 7.41 6.25 -7.15
CA GLN A 22 6.33 6.84 -7.95
C GLN A 22 5.48 7.81 -7.13
N ILE A 23 5.17 7.45 -5.88
CA ILE A 23 4.44 8.30 -4.94
C ILE A 23 5.19 9.59 -4.69
N ASN A 24 6.49 9.52 -4.37
CA ASN A 24 7.31 10.71 -4.14
C ASN A 24 7.46 11.59 -5.39
N ALA A 25 7.54 10.98 -6.57
CA ALA A 25 7.65 11.73 -7.83
C ALA A 25 6.34 12.40 -8.26
N SER A 26 5.19 11.85 -7.84
CA SER A 26 3.86 12.35 -8.21
C SER A 26 3.17 13.13 -7.10
N GLU A 27 3.74 13.16 -5.89
CA GLU A 27 3.12 13.72 -4.69
C GLU A 27 1.74 13.08 -4.40
N ALA A 28 1.61 11.78 -4.67
CA ALA A 28 0.35 11.07 -4.48
C ALA A 28 0.02 10.92 -2.98
N GLU A 29 -1.18 11.36 -2.59
CA GLU A 29 -1.68 11.20 -1.21
C GLU A 29 -2.38 9.85 -0.98
N VAL A 30 -2.79 9.19 -2.07
CA VAL A 30 -3.59 7.96 -2.04
C VAL A 30 -2.98 6.90 -2.95
N LEU A 31 -2.80 5.69 -2.39
CA LEU A 31 -2.44 4.48 -3.13
C LEU A 31 -3.69 3.60 -3.26
N LEU A 32 -4.22 3.50 -4.48
CA LEU A 32 -5.33 2.61 -4.82
C LEU A 32 -4.82 1.26 -5.28
N VAL A 33 -5.14 0.20 -4.53
CA VAL A 33 -4.77 -1.18 -4.87
C VAL A 33 -6.00 -1.93 -5.36
N HIS A 34 -5.96 -2.40 -6.61
CA HIS A 34 -7.09 -3.14 -7.17
C HIS A 34 -7.38 -4.46 -6.45
N ASN A 35 -6.38 -5.08 -5.80
CA ASN A 35 -6.58 -6.34 -5.08
C ASN A 35 -7.09 -6.10 -3.66
N ALA A 36 -7.86 -7.04 -3.13
CA ALA A 36 -8.26 -7.01 -1.72
C ALA A 36 -7.01 -7.04 -0.83
N LEU A 37 -6.98 -6.15 0.16
CA LEU A 37 -5.93 -6.09 1.16
C LEU A 37 -6.51 -6.37 2.54
N THR A 38 -5.79 -7.16 3.32
CA THR A 38 -6.06 -7.26 4.77
C THR A 38 -5.70 -5.95 5.47
N ASP A 39 -6.29 -5.67 6.63
CA ASP A 39 -5.97 -4.48 7.42
C ASP A 39 -4.48 -4.38 7.77
N GLY A 40 -3.83 -5.52 8.02
CA GLY A 40 -2.39 -5.59 8.27
C GLY A 40 -1.56 -5.17 7.06
N GLN A 41 -2.00 -5.52 5.85
CA GLN A 41 -1.34 -5.13 4.61
C GLN A 41 -1.53 -3.64 4.31
N LYS A 42 -2.74 -3.10 4.54
CA LYS A 42 -3.00 -1.66 4.39
C LYS A 42 -2.11 -0.84 5.34
N ARG A 43 -2.06 -1.21 6.62
CA ARG A 43 -1.20 -0.54 7.61
C ARG A 43 0.27 -0.58 7.20
N ALA A 44 0.77 -1.77 6.84
CA ALA A 44 2.17 -1.90 6.43
C ALA A 44 2.50 -1.06 5.19
N LEU A 45 1.59 -0.98 4.20
CA LEU A 45 1.77 -0.14 3.02
C LEU A 45 1.70 1.35 3.39
N SER A 46 0.73 1.77 4.19
CA SER A 46 0.60 3.17 4.64
C SER A 46 1.83 3.64 5.42
N GLU A 47 2.40 2.79 6.27
CA GLU A 47 3.64 3.09 7.00
C GLU A 47 4.85 3.24 6.06
N LEU A 48 4.90 2.49 4.97
CA LEU A 48 6.04 2.49 4.04
C LEU A 48 5.95 3.60 3.00
N THR A 49 4.74 3.97 2.58
CA THR A 49 4.53 4.96 1.52
C THR A 49 4.09 6.32 2.04
N GLU A 50 3.74 6.42 3.32
CA GLU A 50 3.15 7.61 3.94
C GLU A 50 1.83 8.08 3.27
N CYS A 51 1.16 7.17 2.55
CA CYS A 51 -0.11 7.44 1.86
C CYS A 51 -1.30 6.81 2.59
N THR A 52 -2.49 7.35 2.28
CA THR A 52 -3.74 6.61 2.49
C THR A 52 -3.78 5.43 1.52
N VAL A 53 -3.92 4.21 2.03
CA VAL A 53 -3.99 2.99 1.19
C VAL A 53 -5.41 2.47 1.16
N LEU A 54 -5.98 2.38 -0.05
CA LEU A 54 -7.30 1.83 -0.30
C LEU A 54 -7.20 0.60 -1.19
N SER A 55 -8.15 -0.29 -1.04
CA SER A 55 -8.34 -1.48 -1.86
C SER A 55 -9.72 -1.46 -2.51
N PHE A 56 -9.94 -2.21 -3.59
CA PHE A 56 -11.25 -2.20 -4.28
C PHE A 56 -12.42 -2.67 -3.40
N THR A 57 -12.13 -3.36 -2.29
CA THR A 57 -13.13 -3.78 -1.30
C THR A 57 -13.49 -2.68 -0.32
N ASP A 58 -12.76 -1.56 -0.31
CA ASP A 58 -13.10 -0.40 0.49
C ASP A 58 -14.26 0.35 -0.16
N ASP A 59 -15.25 0.70 0.67
CA ASP A 59 -16.39 1.48 0.23
C ASP A 59 -15.93 2.93 -0.01
N PHE A 60 -15.94 3.36 -1.28
CA PHE A 60 -15.49 4.70 -1.67
C PHE A 60 -16.41 5.82 -1.20
N ALA A 61 -17.56 5.51 -0.58
CA ALA A 61 -18.54 6.48 -0.13
C ALA A 61 -18.12 7.33 1.11
N ALA A 62 -16.93 7.10 1.67
CA ALA A 62 -16.48 7.70 2.93
C ALA A 62 -15.34 8.72 2.82
N PHE A 63 -15.00 9.18 1.61
CA PHE A 63 -13.98 10.22 1.38
C PHE A 63 -14.59 11.53 0.92
#